data_AF-F3G8K2-F1
#
_entry.id   AF-F3G8K2-F1
#
_cell.length_a   1.000
_cell.length_b   1.000
_cell.length_c   1.000
_cell.angle_alpha   90.00
_cell.angle_beta   90.00
_cell.angle_gamma   90.00
#
_symmetry.space_group_name_H-M   'P 1'
#
loop_
_entity.id
_entity.type
_entity.pdbx_description
1 polymer ?
#
loop_
_entity_poly.entity_id
_entity_poly.type
_entity_poly.pdbx_seq_one_letter_code
_entity_poly.pdbx_strand_id
1 'polypeptide(L)'
;KPAIGTDSELKATLLKARSVAYSDSASGVYIEKELFKKLGIEKELAPKGKMIERIPVASVVAKGDYEVGFQQVAELLPIPGVTFVAKIPEDVQSVTRYAAGIPVNAEHPKEAKALLDYLASPKAQATVQSTGLDSVPR
;
A
#
# COMPACT_ATOMS: atom_id res chain seq x y z
N LYS A 1 -4.86 9.47 -15.78
CA LYS A 1 -4.08 8.78 -14.71
C LYS A 1 -2.89 8.08 -15.38
N PRO A 2 -1.71 7.99 -14.75
CA PRO A 2 -0.58 7.28 -15.34
C PRO A 2 -0.92 5.79 -15.57
N ALA A 3 -0.37 5.20 -16.63
CA ALA A 3 -0.56 3.80 -16.96
C ALA A 3 0.39 2.93 -16.12
N ILE A 4 -0.16 1.98 -15.36
CA ILE A 4 0.60 1.08 -14.47
C ILE A 4 0.05 -0.36 -14.47
N GLY A 5 -0.73 -0.73 -15.49
CA GLY A 5 -1.44 -2.01 -15.53
C GLY A 5 -0.55 -3.21 -15.85
N THR A 6 0.64 -2.95 -16.39
CA THR A 6 1.68 -3.97 -16.63
C THR A 6 3.02 -3.50 -16.09
N ASP A 7 3.96 -4.42 -15.91
CA ASP A 7 5.33 -4.10 -15.46
C ASP A 7 6.01 -3.07 -16.37
N SER A 8 5.79 -3.17 -17.68
CA SER A 8 6.35 -2.23 -18.67
C SER A 8 5.75 -0.83 -18.52
N GLU A 9 4.43 -0.74 -18.33
CA GLU A 9 3.75 0.53 -18.10
C GLU A 9 4.17 1.16 -16.77
N LEU A 10 4.22 0.37 -15.69
CA LEU A 10 4.69 0.82 -14.38
C LEU A 10 6.13 1.34 -14.46
N LYS A 11 7.03 0.58 -15.09
CA LYS A 11 8.42 0.98 -15.35
C LYS A 11 8.48 2.30 -16.11
N ALA A 12 7.76 2.41 -17.22
CA ALA A 12 7.77 3.62 -18.05
C ALA A 12 7.24 4.84 -17.29
N THR A 13 6.18 4.66 -16.48
CA THR A 13 5.64 5.71 -15.61
C THR A 13 6.67 6.16 -14.58
N LEU A 14 7.35 5.23 -13.90
CA LEU A 14 8.35 5.57 -12.88
C LEU A 14 9.59 6.25 -13.47
N LEU A 15 10.03 5.83 -14.66
CA LEU A 15 11.14 6.48 -15.35
C LEU A 15 10.79 7.91 -15.81
N LYS A 16 9.54 8.18 -16.17
CA LYS A 16 9.07 9.51 -16.57
C LYS A 16 8.76 10.45 -15.40
N ALA A 17 8.38 9.91 -14.24
CA ALA A 17 8.05 10.71 -13.07
C ALA A 17 9.25 11.57 -12.61
N ARG A 18 9.00 12.82 -12.23
CA ARG A 18 10.05 13.74 -11.73
C ARG A 18 10.52 13.38 -10.33
N SER A 19 9.63 12.87 -9.50
CA SER A 19 9.92 12.46 -8.12
C SER A 19 8.97 11.35 -7.67
N VAL A 20 9.48 10.44 -6.86
CA VAL A 20 8.77 9.26 -6.35
C VAL A 20 8.96 9.18 -4.83
N ALA A 21 7.86 9.20 -4.09
CA ALA A 21 7.85 8.99 -2.65
C ALA A 21 7.42 7.55 -2.30
N TYR A 22 7.97 6.99 -1.23
CA TYR A 22 7.54 5.72 -0.65
C TYR A 22 7.65 5.75 0.87
N SER A 23 6.81 4.99 1.59
CA SER A 23 6.77 5.05 3.06
C SER A 23 7.99 4.44 3.74
N ASP A 24 8.28 4.81 4.98
CA ASP A 24 9.28 4.15 5.84
C ASP A 24 8.84 2.80 6.43
N SER A 25 7.59 2.40 6.20
CA SER A 25 7.04 1.10 6.63
C SER A 25 7.48 -0.06 5.71
N ALA A 26 7.09 -1.28 6.08
CA ALA A 26 7.36 -2.50 5.31
C ALA A 26 7.00 -2.36 3.81
N SER A 27 5.93 -1.61 3.49
CA SER A 27 5.52 -1.41 2.10
C SER A 27 6.56 -0.63 1.29
N GLY A 28 7.12 0.46 1.81
CA GLY A 28 8.15 1.21 1.07
C GLY A 28 9.54 0.58 1.15
N VAL A 29 9.84 -0.19 2.20
CA VAL A 29 11.04 -1.06 2.21
C VAL A 29 11.00 -2.05 1.05
N TYR A 30 9.83 -2.65 0.76
CA TYR A 30 9.65 -3.50 -0.43
C TYR A 30 9.87 -2.73 -1.73
N ILE A 31 9.32 -1.51 -1.85
CA ILE A 31 9.48 -0.66 -3.04
C ILE A 31 10.96 -0.44 -3.34
N GLU A 32 11.73 0.00 -2.33
CA GLU A 32 13.14 0.33 -2.49
C GLU A 32 14.01 -0.91 -2.71
N LYS A 33 13.85 -1.96 -1.89
CA LYS A 33 14.78 -3.09 -1.87
C LYS A 33 14.49 -4.15 -2.93
N GLU A 34 13.25 -4.23 -3.42
CA GLU A 34 12.80 -5.29 -4.31
C GLU A 34 12.16 -4.75 -5.60
N LEU A 35 11.12 -3.91 -5.53
CA LEU A 35 10.35 -3.51 -6.72
C LEU A 35 11.26 -2.85 -7.77
N PHE A 36 12.06 -1.86 -7.37
CA PHE A 36 12.94 -1.17 -8.31
C PHE A 36 13.98 -2.11 -8.96
N LYS A 37 14.42 -3.15 -8.25
CA LYS A 37 15.30 -4.19 -8.79
C LYS A 37 14.58 -5.13 -9.75
N LYS A 38 13.37 -5.58 -9.39
CA LYS A 38 12.51 -6.42 -10.26
C LYS A 38 12.24 -5.72 -11.59
N LEU A 39 12.00 -4.41 -11.57
CA LEU A 39 11.79 -3.59 -12.77
C LEU A 39 13.10 -3.20 -13.48
N GLY A 40 14.26 -3.45 -12.86
CA GLY A 40 15.57 -3.08 -13.38
C GLY A 40 15.75 -1.58 -13.60
N ILE A 41 15.33 -0.76 -12.62
CA ILE A 41 15.36 0.71 -12.67
C ILE A 41 15.94 1.35 -11.38
N GLU A 42 16.59 0.56 -10.52
CA GLU A 42 17.11 1.02 -9.23
C GLU A 42 18.03 2.24 -9.37
N LYS A 43 18.93 2.24 -10.36
CA LYS A 43 19.89 3.34 -10.58
C LYS A 43 19.20 4.62 -11.04
N GLU A 44 18.20 4.49 -11.90
CA GLU A 44 17.42 5.59 -12.47
C GLU A 44 16.48 6.21 -11.44
N LEU A 45 16.03 5.42 -10.46
CA LEU A 45 15.15 5.87 -9.38
C LEU A 45 15.91 6.42 -8.18
N ALA A 46 17.15 5.96 -7.92
CA ALA A 46 17.98 6.46 -6.81
C ALA A 46 18.04 8.00 -6.66
N PRO A 47 18.19 8.83 -7.72
CA PRO A 47 18.26 10.28 -7.56
C PRO A 47 16.90 10.97 -7.33
N LYS A 48 15.78 10.28 -7.55
CA LYS A 48 14.42 10.86 -7.53
C LYS A 48 13.43 10.11 -6.64
N GLY A 49 13.84 8.99 -6.08
CA GLY A 49 13.13 8.19 -5.10
C GLY A 49 13.47 8.67 -3.69
N LYS A 50 12.46 8.87 -2.84
CA LYS A 50 12.67 9.25 -1.45
C LYS A 50 11.74 8.49 -0.52
N MET A 51 12.34 7.90 0.51
CA MET A 51 11.61 7.39 1.65
C MET A 51 11.06 8.54 2.50
N ILE A 52 9.76 8.49 2.81
CA ILE A 52 9.03 9.46 3.62
C ILE A 52 8.80 8.84 5.00
N GLU A 53 9.35 9.51 6.01
CA GLU A 53 9.28 9.03 7.39
C GLU A 53 8.02 9.54 8.10
N ARG A 54 7.36 8.66 8.86
CA ARG A 54 6.31 8.96 9.86
C ARG A 54 5.00 9.58 9.37
N ILE A 55 4.91 10.08 8.14
CA ILE A 55 3.70 10.71 7.59
C ILE A 55 3.18 9.94 6.37
N PRO A 56 1.87 9.99 6.07
CA PRO A 56 1.33 9.37 4.87
C PRO A 56 1.97 9.96 3.60
N VAL A 57 2.40 9.08 2.70
CA VAL A 57 2.99 9.44 1.40
C VAL A 57 2.01 10.24 0.55
N ALA A 58 0.72 9.87 0.59
CA ALA A 58 -0.32 10.64 -0.09
C ALA A 58 -0.34 12.12 0.35
N SER A 59 0.03 12.44 1.59
CA SER A 59 0.04 13.83 2.07
C SER A 59 1.13 14.67 1.40
N VAL A 60 2.31 14.12 1.11
CA VAL A 60 3.37 14.87 0.41
C VAL A 60 3.09 14.97 -1.10
N VAL A 61 2.37 14.00 -1.67
CA VAL A 61 1.87 14.09 -3.05
C VAL A 61 0.75 15.14 -3.16
N ALA A 62 -0.19 15.17 -2.21
CA ALA A 62 -1.27 16.17 -2.16
C ALA A 62 -0.74 17.61 -2.13
N LYS A 63 0.38 17.82 -1.43
CA LYS A 63 1.07 19.12 -1.34
C LYS A 63 1.79 19.51 -2.63
N GLY A 64 2.04 18.57 -3.53
CA GLY A 64 2.82 18.76 -4.74
C GLY A 64 4.34 18.60 -4.57
N ASP A 65 4.79 18.15 -3.39
CA ASP A 65 6.23 17.92 -3.12
C ASP A 65 6.76 16.73 -3.95
N TYR A 66 5.89 15.74 -4.20
CA TYR A 66 6.18 14.55 -5.00
C TYR A 66 5.13 14.30 -6.07
N GLU A 67 5.56 13.82 -7.24
CA GLU A 67 4.65 13.53 -8.35
C GLU A 67 3.93 12.20 -8.20
N VAL A 68 4.64 11.16 -7.75
CA VAL A 68 4.12 9.80 -7.55
C VAL A 68 4.46 9.32 -6.15
N GLY A 69 3.57 8.54 -5.54
CA GLY A 69 3.73 7.98 -4.20
C GLY A 69 3.34 6.51 -4.12
N PHE A 70 4.08 5.73 -3.33
CA PHE A 70 3.77 4.35 -2.97
C PHE A 70 3.52 4.19 -1.47
N GLN A 71 2.42 3.55 -1.13
CA GLN A 71 2.09 3.10 0.22
C GLN A 71 0.98 2.03 0.12
N GLN A 72 0.63 1.38 1.22
CA GLN A 72 -0.52 0.48 1.25
C GLN A 72 -1.81 1.24 0.91
N VAL A 73 -2.71 0.63 0.13
CA VAL A 73 -3.94 1.27 -0.36
C VAL A 73 -4.77 1.87 0.77
N ALA A 74 -4.88 1.15 1.89
CA ALA A 74 -5.64 1.60 3.06
C ALA A 74 -5.10 2.87 3.72
N GLU A 75 -3.84 3.22 3.49
CA GLU A 75 -3.23 4.45 3.97
C GLU A 75 -3.36 5.60 2.96
N LEU A 76 -3.60 5.28 1.68
CA LEU A 76 -3.75 6.27 0.61
C LEU A 76 -5.20 6.78 0.50
N LEU A 77 -6.18 5.88 0.54
CA LEU A 77 -7.60 6.23 0.31
C LEU A 77 -8.16 7.30 1.27
N PRO A 78 -7.77 7.37 2.56
CA PRO A 78 -8.30 8.38 3.47
C PRO A 78 -7.78 9.80 3.20
N ILE A 79 -6.74 9.98 2.36
CA ILE A 79 -6.08 11.27 2.18
C ILE A 79 -6.69 12.03 0.99
N PRO A 80 -7.31 13.21 1.21
CA PRO A 80 -7.86 14.03 0.14
C PRO A 80 -6.75 14.73 -0.65
N GLY A 81 -7.08 15.23 -1.85
CA GLY A 81 -6.15 16.01 -2.68
C GLY A 81 -5.17 15.18 -3.51
N VAL A 82 -5.27 13.85 -3.45
CA VAL A 82 -4.55 12.94 -4.35
C VAL A 82 -5.51 12.09 -5.17
N THR A 83 -5.00 11.57 -6.28
CA THR A 83 -5.70 10.56 -7.07
C THR A 83 -5.08 9.20 -6.82
N PHE A 84 -5.85 8.28 -6.24
CA PHE A 84 -5.48 6.87 -6.25
C PHE A 84 -5.46 6.36 -7.71
N VAL A 85 -4.29 5.89 -8.15
CA VAL A 85 -4.08 5.43 -9.53
C VAL A 85 -4.61 4.00 -9.69
N ALA A 86 -3.94 3.04 -9.06
CA ALA A 86 -4.28 1.63 -9.00
C ALA A 86 -3.29 0.89 -8.07
N LYS A 87 -3.55 -0.40 -7.81
CA LYS A 87 -2.54 -1.34 -7.29
C LYS A 87 -1.47 -1.61 -8.37
N ILE A 88 -0.25 -1.95 -7.96
CA ILE A 88 0.80 -2.36 -8.92
C ILE A 88 0.47 -3.74 -9.52
N PRO A 89 1.06 -4.12 -10.67
CA PRO A 89 0.82 -5.43 -11.27
C PRO A 89 1.14 -6.56 -10.30
N GLU A 90 0.35 -7.63 -10.36
CA GLU A 90 0.43 -8.74 -9.39
C GLU A 90 1.81 -9.42 -9.39
N ASP A 91 2.44 -9.56 -10.56
CA ASP A 91 3.77 -10.20 -10.72
C ASP A 91 4.87 -9.48 -9.93
N VAL A 92 4.69 -8.19 -9.67
CA VAL A 92 5.62 -7.35 -8.90
C VAL A 92 4.99 -6.81 -7.62
N GLN A 93 3.84 -7.34 -7.21
CA GLN A 93 3.18 -6.96 -5.98
C GLN A 93 3.72 -7.78 -4.79
N SER A 94 3.76 -7.15 -3.61
CA SER A 94 3.95 -7.85 -2.34
C SER A 94 2.68 -7.72 -1.52
N VAL A 95 1.99 -8.85 -1.33
CA VAL A 95 0.73 -8.89 -0.60
C VAL A 95 1.01 -9.02 0.90
N THR A 96 0.64 -8.00 1.66
CA THR A 96 0.64 -8.05 3.13
C THR A 96 -0.65 -8.70 3.62
N ARG A 97 -0.54 -9.88 4.24
CA ARG A 97 -1.68 -10.53 4.91
C ARG A 97 -1.78 -10.08 6.36
N TYR A 98 -2.96 -9.64 6.75
CA TYR A 98 -3.29 -9.32 8.14
C TYR A 98 -3.98 -10.51 8.79
N ALA A 99 -3.55 -10.85 10.00
CA ALA A 99 -4.19 -11.85 10.84
C ALA A 99 -4.45 -11.24 12.22
N ALA A 100 -5.54 -11.68 12.85
CA ALA A 100 -5.87 -11.32 14.22
C ALA A 100 -5.78 -12.56 15.11
N GLY A 101 -5.26 -12.38 16.32
CA GLY A 101 -5.10 -13.43 17.32
C GLY A 101 -5.60 -12.96 18.68
N ILE A 102 -6.10 -13.90 19.49
CA ILE A 102 -6.51 -13.65 20.87
C ILE A 102 -5.35 -14.11 21.77
N PRO A 103 -4.78 -13.23 22.62
CA PRO A 103 -3.76 -13.62 23.57
C PRO A 103 -4.24 -14.75 24.49
N VAL A 104 -3.36 -15.69 24.82
CA VAL A 104 -3.69 -16.88 25.65
C VAL A 104 -4.23 -16.51 27.04
N ASN A 105 -3.86 -15.33 27.54
CA ASN A 105 -4.24 -14.79 28.85
C ASN A 105 -5.21 -13.59 28.73
N ALA A 106 -5.94 -13.47 27.62
CA ALA A 106 -6.94 -12.42 27.47
C ALA A 106 -8.00 -12.51 28.59
N GLU A 107 -8.33 -11.38 29.21
CA GLU A 107 -9.36 -11.28 30.25
C GLU A 107 -10.77 -11.58 29.69
N HIS A 108 -10.99 -11.26 28.42
CA HIS A 108 -12.27 -11.39 27.72
C HIS A 108 -12.13 -12.18 26.41
N PRO A 109 -11.78 -13.49 26.46
CA PRO A 109 -11.47 -14.26 25.27
C PRO A 109 -12.72 -14.56 24.42
N LYS A 110 -13.90 -14.64 25.04
CA LYS A 110 -15.17 -14.90 24.34
C LYS A 110 -15.60 -13.67 23.53
N GLU A 111 -15.48 -12.50 24.12
CA GLU A 111 -15.80 -11.20 23.53
C GLU A 111 -14.82 -10.87 22.40
N ALA A 112 -13.53 -11.11 22.62
CA ALA A 112 -12.51 -10.99 21.58
C ALA A 112 -12.84 -11.90 20.38
N LYS A 113 -13.22 -13.17 20.64
CA LYS A 113 -13.65 -14.08 19.57
C LYS A 113 -14.89 -13.57 18.84
N ALA A 114 -15.90 -13.08 19.55
CA ALA A 114 -17.10 -12.52 18.94
C ALA A 114 -16.77 -11.31 18.03
N LEU A 115 -15.83 -10.46 18.43
CA LEU A 115 -15.34 -9.36 17.60
C LEU A 115 -14.64 -9.88 16.34
N LEU A 116 -13.73 -10.85 16.45
CA LEU A 116 -13.04 -11.41 15.28
C LEU A 116 -14.01 -12.12 14.32
N ASP A 117 -14.98 -12.86 14.85
CA ASP A 117 -16.04 -13.49 14.07
C ASP A 117 -16.87 -12.44 13.31
N TYR A 118 -17.20 -11.31 13.95
CA TYR A 118 -17.90 -10.20 13.32
C TYR A 118 -17.07 -9.54 12.20
N LEU A 119 -15.80 -9.20 12.47
CA LEU A 119 -14.90 -8.60 11.49
C LEU A 119 -14.70 -9.49 10.26
N ALA A 120 -14.72 -10.80 10.46
CA ALA A 120 -14.59 -11.78 9.38
C ALA A 120 -15.93 -12.17 8.74
N SER A 121 -17.07 -11.61 9.19
CA SER A 121 -18.41 -11.94 8.68
C SER A 121 -18.70 -11.28 7.33
N PRO A 122 -19.64 -11.81 6.51
CA PRO A 122 -20.10 -11.17 5.28
C PRO A 122 -20.57 -9.72 5.48
N LYS A 123 -21.18 -9.42 6.64
CA LYS A 123 -21.71 -8.09 6.97
C LYS A 123 -20.62 -7.01 7.05
N ALA A 124 -19.40 -7.38 7.44
CA ALA A 124 -18.27 -6.45 7.56
C ALA A 124 -17.51 -6.25 6.23
N GLN A 125 -17.68 -7.13 5.23
CA GLN A 125 -16.79 -7.15 4.06
C GLN A 125 -16.90 -5.90 3.19
N ALA A 126 -18.10 -5.33 3.05
CA ALA A 126 -18.27 -4.08 2.31
C ALA A 126 -17.44 -2.94 2.95
N THR A 127 -17.45 -2.83 4.28
CA THR A 127 -16.65 -1.85 5.00
C THR A 127 -15.15 -2.13 4.82
N VAL A 128 -14.72 -3.38 4.96
CA VAL A 128 -13.31 -3.78 4.76
C VAL A 128 -12.82 -3.41 3.35
N GLN A 129 -13.62 -3.67 2.32
CA GLN A 129 -13.27 -3.34 0.94
C GLN A 129 -13.24 -1.82 0.72
N SER A 130 -14.14 -1.07 1.36
CA SER A 130 -14.14 0.40 1.26
C SER A 130 -12.90 1.06 1.88
N THR A 131 -12.21 0.38 2.80
CA THR A 131 -10.92 0.85 3.34
C THR A 131 -9.74 0.47 2.47
N GLY A 132 -9.93 -0.19 1.32
CA GLY A 132 -8.85 -0.60 0.42
C GLY A 132 -8.15 -1.91 0.81
N LEU A 133 -8.69 -2.65 1.79
CA LEU A 133 -8.26 -4.00 2.11
C LEU A 133 -9.03 -5.03 1.28
N ASP A 134 -8.37 -6.13 0.93
CA ASP A 134 -9.02 -7.26 0.28
C ASP A 134 -9.50 -8.28 1.32
N SER A 135 -10.68 -8.85 1.10
CA SER A 135 -11.16 -9.99 1.87
C SER A 135 -10.28 -11.21 1.63
N VAL A 136 -9.96 -11.96 2.69
CA VAL A 136 -9.25 -13.24 2.54
C VAL A 136 -10.28 -14.32 2.17
N PRO A 137 -10.10 -15.07 1.06
CA PRO A 137 -10.97 -16.20 0.75
C PRO A 137 -10.95 -17.22 1.91
N ARG A 138 -12.12 -17.71 2.31
CA ARG A 138 -12.23 -18.80 3.29
C ARG A 138 -12.36 -20.14 2.58
#